data_AF-A0A7K3L723-F1
#
_entry.id   AF-A0A7K3L723-F1
#
_cell.length_a   1.000
_cell.length_b   1.000
_cell.length_c   1.000
_cell.angle_alpha   90.00
_cell.angle_beta   90.00
_cell.angle_gamma   90.00
#
_symmetry.space_group_name_H-M   'P 1'
#
loop_
_entity.id
_entity.type
_entity.pdbx_description
1 polymer ?
#
loop_
_entity_poly.entity_id
_entity_poly.type
_entity_poly.pdbx_seq_one_letter_code
_entity_poly.pdbx_strand_id
1 'polypeptide(L)'
;MRSAPPVDEHMEASRLAQRQADKWLISGSILIGTAALGIFGLPLFLRGVWLLRQAQRNGMSVRPMLVTLLGYLVIVDAAINTVGWALDLIGSHTLLARVLLNGWGHMFDAGYFWHFNELWVGGAAGPGEKAMEVGMILTVFTMRIAAGIGFLQMKRWGHQWMVVTCWMGVVIWVLYVFNMTMFADVRFAGVIFPVIGWWLYDIFYITPFLAIPYLHTVNREIFTD
;
A
#
# COMPACT_ATOMS: atom_id res chain seq x y z
N MET A 1 29.24 -0.95 39.13
CA MET A 1 28.47 -0.14 38.16
C MET A 1 29.01 -0.44 36.76
N ARG A 2 28.22 -1.04 35.86
CA ARG A 2 28.61 -1.13 34.45
C ARG A 2 28.49 0.27 33.87
N SER A 3 29.60 0.84 33.40
CA SER A 3 29.61 2.10 32.65
C SER A 3 28.63 1.98 31.50
N ALA A 4 27.80 3.02 31.29
CA ALA A 4 26.97 3.09 30.10
C ALA A 4 27.87 2.91 28.86
N PRO A 5 27.45 2.11 27.86
CA PRO A 5 28.25 1.93 26.65
C PRO A 5 28.51 3.30 26.00
N PRO A 6 29.67 3.50 25.38
CA PRO A 6 29.97 4.69 24.59
C PRO A 6 28.80 5.05 23.66
N VAL A 7 28.52 6.35 23.50
CA VAL A 7 27.39 6.85 22.68
C VAL A 7 27.42 6.22 21.27
N ASP A 8 28.61 6.04 20.70
CA ASP A 8 28.79 5.42 19.38
C ASP A 8 28.34 3.96 19.34
N GLU A 9 28.65 3.16 20.37
CA GLU A 9 28.21 1.76 20.47
C GLU A 9 26.69 1.67 20.60
N HIS A 10 26.07 2.57 21.39
CA HIS A 10 24.62 2.62 21.52
C HIS A 10 23.93 3.01 20.20
N MET A 11 24.51 3.95 19.45
CA MET A 11 24.01 4.37 18.13
C MET A 11 24.17 3.26 17.09
N GLU A 12 25.29 2.53 17.11
CA GLU A 12 25.49 1.38 16.23
C GLU A 12 24.52 0.24 16.53
N ALA A 13 24.35 -0.11 17.81
CA ALA A 13 23.36 -1.11 18.24
C ALA A 13 21.93 -0.73 17.82
N SER A 14 21.56 0.54 17.97
CA SER A 14 20.26 1.06 17.54
C SER A 14 20.07 0.95 16.01
N ARG A 15 21.10 1.26 15.23
CA ARG A 15 21.08 1.11 13.75
C ARG A 15 20.94 -0.35 13.33
N LEU A 16 21.64 -1.27 13.99
CA LEU A 16 21.54 -2.70 13.70
C LEU A 16 20.15 -3.25 14.04
N ALA A 17 19.59 -2.85 15.18
CA ALA A 17 18.23 -3.22 15.57
C ALA A 17 17.18 -2.72 14.56
N GLN A 18 17.29 -1.46 14.13
CA GLN A 18 16.45 -0.88 13.08
C GLN A 18 16.56 -1.66 11.76
N ARG A 19 17.78 -1.90 11.28
CA ARG A 19 18.03 -2.66 10.03
C ARG A 19 17.50 -4.08 10.10
N GLN A 20 17.65 -4.75 11.25
CA GLN A 20 17.15 -6.09 11.43
C GLN A 20 15.61 -6.09 11.35
N ALA A 21 14.92 -5.16 12.02
CA ALA A 21 13.48 -5.02 11.90
C ALA A 21 13.04 -4.70 10.46
N ASP A 22 13.71 -3.77 9.79
CA ASP A 22 13.38 -3.36 8.42
C ASP A 22 13.48 -4.52 7.42
N LYS A 23 14.41 -5.47 7.57
CA LYS A 23 14.45 -6.68 6.72
C LYS A 23 13.13 -7.46 6.75
N TRP A 24 12.52 -7.61 7.92
CA TRP A 24 11.24 -8.32 8.07
C TRP A 24 10.07 -7.47 7.61
N LEU A 25 10.10 -6.16 7.89
CA LEU A 25 9.04 -5.24 7.47
C LEU A 25 8.98 -5.11 5.93
N ILE A 26 10.13 -4.95 5.28
CA ILE A 26 10.22 -4.84 3.82
C ILE A 26 9.79 -6.15 3.15
N SER A 27 10.35 -7.29 3.58
CA SER A 27 10.01 -8.59 2.99
C SER A 27 8.52 -8.93 3.19
N GLY A 28 8.00 -8.69 4.39
CA GLY A 28 6.57 -8.84 4.68
C GLY A 28 5.70 -7.94 3.81
N SER A 29 6.05 -6.66 3.67
CA SER A 29 5.29 -5.70 2.86
C SER A 29 5.28 -6.06 1.38
N ILE A 30 6.43 -6.48 0.83
CA ILE A 30 6.52 -6.93 -0.56
C ILE A 30 5.61 -8.14 -0.78
N LEU A 31 5.63 -9.11 0.13
CA LEU A 31 4.79 -10.32 0.01
C LEU A 31 3.31 -10.00 0.15
N ILE A 32 2.91 -9.13 1.08
CA ILE A 32 1.51 -8.63 1.19
C ILE A 32 1.06 -7.98 -0.12
N GLY A 33 1.96 -7.23 -0.77
CA GLY A 33 1.73 -6.62 -2.07
C GLY A 33 1.54 -7.60 -3.24
N THR A 34 1.79 -8.90 -3.02
CA THR A 34 1.59 -9.93 -4.04
C THR A 34 0.27 -10.68 -3.83
N ALA A 35 -0.42 -11.00 -4.93
CA ALA A 35 -1.70 -11.70 -4.86
C ALA A 35 -1.60 -13.08 -4.18
N ALA A 36 -0.73 -13.96 -4.69
CA ALA A 36 -0.68 -15.36 -4.24
C ALA A 36 0.07 -15.57 -2.92
N LEU A 37 1.08 -14.75 -2.60
CA LEU A 37 1.96 -14.96 -1.44
C LEU A 37 1.62 -14.03 -0.25
N GLY A 38 0.56 -13.23 -0.37
CA GLY A 38 0.13 -12.28 0.67
C GLY A 38 -0.06 -12.89 2.05
N ILE A 39 -0.53 -14.15 2.12
CA ILE A 39 -0.73 -14.88 3.39
C ILE A 39 0.56 -15.05 4.20
N PHE A 40 1.72 -15.16 3.54
CA PHE A 40 3.01 -15.26 4.21
C PHE A 40 3.59 -13.89 4.57
N GLY A 41 3.15 -12.83 3.91
CA GLY A 41 3.64 -11.48 4.14
C GLY A 41 3.25 -10.93 5.51
N LEU A 42 2.01 -11.16 5.96
CA LEU A 42 1.54 -10.65 7.26
C LEU A 42 2.34 -11.19 8.46
N PRO A 43 2.59 -12.51 8.61
CA PRO A 43 3.45 -13.02 9.68
C PRO A 43 4.86 -12.43 9.69
N LEU A 44 5.47 -12.26 8.51
CA LEU A 44 6.80 -11.65 8.37
C LEU A 44 6.79 -10.18 8.78
N PHE A 45 5.77 -9.43 8.36
CA PHE A 45 5.60 -8.04 8.74
C PHE A 45 5.44 -7.88 10.26
N LEU A 46 4.57 -8.69 10.88
CA LEU A 46 4.34 -8.69 12.33
C LEU A 46 5.61 -9.04 13.11
N ARG A 47 6.47 -9.92 12.58
CA ARG A 47 7.79 -10.20 13.17
C ARG A 47 8.68 -8.95 13.19
N GLY A 48 8.68 -8.18 12.11
CA GLY A 48 9.39 -6.89 12.04
C GLY A 48 8.88 -5.87 13.04
N VAL A 49 7.55 -5.74 13.16
CA VAL A 49 6.89 -4.87 14.15
C VAL A 49 7.27 -5.26 15.57
N TRP A 50 7.28 -6.57 15.87
CA TRP A 50 7.67 -7.10 17.17
C TRP A 50 9.14 -6.76 17.51
N LEU A 51 10.06 -6.95 16.57
CA LEU A 51 11.47 -6.59 16.74
C LEU A 51 11.64 -5.10 17.02
N LEU A 52 10.95 -4.25 16.27
CA LEU A 52 11.01 -2.80 16.46
C LEU A 52 10.40 -2.38 17.80
N ARG A 53 9.32 -3.01 18.24
CA ARG A 53 8.70 -2.74 19.55
C ARG A 53 9.62 -3.16 20.69
N GLN A 54 10.31 -4.28 20.56
CA GLN A 54 11.31 -4.72 21.52
C GLN A 54 12.48 -3.74 21.58
N ALA A 55 12.96 -3.27 20.41
CA ALA A 55 14.01 -2.28 20.32
C ALA A 55 13.66 -0.97 21.05
N GLN A 56 12.45 -0.47 20.82
CA GLN A 56 11.95 0.74 21.46
C GLN A 56 11.80 0.56 22.98
N ARG A 57 11.33 -0.61 23.44
CA ARG A 57 11.24 -0.93 24.88
C ARG A 57 12.59 -1.01 25.57
N ASN A 58 13.63 -1.38 24.83
CA ASN A 58 15.01 -1.43 25.32
C ASN A 58 15.71 -0.05 25.31
N GLY A 59 14.99 1.04 25.00
CA GLY A 59 15.54 2.38 24.97
C GLY A 59 16.47 2.66 23.79
N MET A 60 16.40 1.87 22.72
CA MET A 60 17.18 2.12 21.51
C MET A 60 16.60 3.27 20.70
N SER A 61 17.46 4.06 20.07
CA SER A 61 17.10 5.19 19.20
C SER A 61 16.63 4.70 17.82
N VAL A 62 15.48 4.04 17.79
CA VAL A 62 14.84 3.50 16.58
C VAL A 62 13.68 4.38 16.11
N ARG A 63 13.21 4.15 14.87
CA ARG A 63 12.09 4.90 14.29
C ARG A 63 10.82 4.74 15.15
N PRO A 64 10.07 5.82 15.41
CA PRO A 64 8.79 5.72 16.11
C PRO A 64 7.85 4.71 15.45
N MET A 65 7.24 3.85 16.26
CA MET A 65 6.36 2.78 15.78
C MET A 65 5.26 3.28 14.84
N LEU A 66 4.63 4.41 15.17
CA LEU A 66 3.49 4.91 14.42
C LEU A 66 3.90 5.46 13.04
N VAL A 67 5.09 6.07 12.94
CA VAL A 67 5.70 6.44 11.65
C VAL A 67 5.96 5.18 10.82
N THR A 68 6.54 4.13 11.43
CA THR A 68 6.81 2.86 10.75
C THR A 68 5.52 2.24 10.21
N LEU A 69 4.50 2.07 11.06
CA LEU A 69 3.25 1.43 10.66
C LEU A 69 2.53 2.20 9.56
N LEU A 70 2.45 3.53 9.66
CA LEU A 70 1.81 4.34 8.63
C LEU A 70 2.59 4.34 7.32
N GLY A 71 3.92 4.47 7.37
CA GLY A 71 4.73 4.47 6.17
C GLY A 71 4.61 3.14 5.41
N TYR A 72 4.68 2.00 6.12
CA TYR A 72 4.48 0.70 5.49
C TYR A 72 3.04 0.46 5.04
N LEU A 73 2.03 0.91 5.79
CA LEU A 73 0.62 0.82 5.38
C LEU A 73 0.40 1.54 4.04
N VAL A 74 0.91 2.77 3.92
CA VAL A 74 0.82 3.57 2.68
C VAL A 74 1.59 2.93 1.52
N ILE A 75 2.77 2.36 1.78
CA ILE A 75 3.55 1.63 0.76
C ILE A 75 2.82 0.38 0.29
N VAL A 76 2.28 -0.42 1.21
CA VAL A 76 1.57 -1.67 0.87
C VAL A 76 0.32 -1.36 0.05
N ASP A 77 -0.48 -0.40 0.48
CA ASP A 77 -1.65 0.09 -0.25
C ASP A 77 -1.30 0.52 -1.68
N ALA A 78 -0.28 1.36 -1.82
CA ALA A 78 0.17 1.81 -3.15
C ALA A 78 0.77 0.67 -3.99
N ALA A 79 1.47 -0.28 -3.37
CA ALA A 79 2.08 -1.41 -4.05
C ALA A 79 1.03 -2.41 -4.55
N ILE A 80 -0.02 -2.70 -3.77
CA ILE A 80 -1.11 -3.59 -4.20
C ILE A 80 -1.79 -3.02 -5.44
N ASN A 81 -2.13 -1.72 -5.43
CA ASN A 81 -2.70 -1.05 -6.61
C ASN A 81 -1.73 -1.05 -7.80
N THR A 82 -0.44 -0.74 -7.56
CA THR A 82 0.57 -0.71 -8.64
C THR A 82 0.73 -2.09 -9.26
N VAL A 83 0.87 -3.15 -8.46
CA VAL A 83 1.10 -4.51 -8.96
C VAL A 83 -0.16 -5.09 -9.59
N GLY A 84 -1.33 -4.91 -8.96
CA GLY A 84 -2.62 -5.36 -9.48
C GLY A 84 -2.94 -4.73 -10.83
N TRP A 85 -2.86 -3.41 -10.92
CA TRP A 85 -3.14 -2.70 -12.16
C TRP A 85 -2.01 -2.84 -13.19
N ALA A 86 -0.75 -3.08 -12.79
CA ALA A 86 0.30 -3.44 -13.74
C ALA A 86 0.09 -4.84 -14.34
N LEU A 87 -0.42 -5.79 -13.55
CA LEU A 87 -0.82 -7.10 -14.04
C LEU A 87 -1.97 -6.97 -15.05
N ASP A 88 -2.90 -6.06 -14.83
CA ASP A 88 -3.99 -5.77 -15.77
C ASP A 88 -3.53 -4.99 -17.02
N LEU A 89 -2.59 -4.05 -16.88
CA LEU A 89 -2.13 -3.23 -18.00
C LEU A 89 -1.16 -3.96 -18.92
N ILE A 90 -0.18 -4.68 -18.36
CA ILE A 90 0.93 -5.28 -19.11
C ILE A 90 0.80 -6.82 -19.13
N GLY A 91 0.32 -7.40 -18.04
CA GLY A 91 0.27 -8.84 -17.83
C GLY A 91 -1.07 -9.50 -18.19
N SER A 92 -2.03 -8.78 -18.76
CA SER A 92 -3.44 -9.21 -18.92
C SER A 92 -3.63 -10.51 -19.70
N HIS A 93 -2.70 -10.82 -20.60
CA HIS A 93 -2.74 -12.04 -21.39
C HIS A 93 -2.11 -13.26 -20.69
N THR A 94 -1.44 -13.07 -19.55
CA THR A 94 -0.84 -14.17 -18.77
C THR A 94 -1.91 -15.05 -18.13
N LEU A 95 -1.59 -16.33 -17.88
CA LEU A 95 -2.50 -17.22 -17.15
C LEU A 95 -2.81 -16.69 -15.76
N LEU A 96 -1.81 -16.07 -15.10
CA LEU A 96 -1.95 -15.47 -13.79
C LEU A 96 -3.02 -14.37 -13.79
N ALA A 97 -2.92 -13.41 -14.72
CA ALA A 97 -3.89 -12.32 -14.85
C ALA A 97 -5.29 -12.85 -15.18
N ARG A 98 -5.39 -13.76 -16.15
CA ARG A 98 -6.71 -14.30 -16.56
C ARG A 98 -7.41 -15.02 -15.42
N VAL A 99 -6.70 -15.82 -14.62
CA VAL A 99 -7.29 -16.54 -13.49
C VAL A 99 -7.59 -15.60 -12.33
N LEU A 100 -6.63 -14.77 -11.93
CA LEU A 100 -6.79 -13.92 -10.75
C LEU A 100 -7.74 -12.76 -10.98
N LEU A 101 -7.62 -12.03 -12.10
CA LEU A 101 -8.43 -10.84 -12.36
C LEU A 101 -9.86 -11.19 -12.77
N ASN A 102 -10.07 -12.19 -13.65
CA ASN A 102 -11.45 -12.63 -13.94
C ASN A 102 -12.08 -13.34 -12.75
N GLY A 103 -11.30 -14.13 -11.99
CA GLY A 103 -11.79 -14.75 -10.76
C GLY A 103 -12.22 -13.69 -9.73
N TRP A 104 -11.38 -12.67 -9.53
CA TRP A 104 -11.71 -11.50 -8.73
C TRP A 104 -12.98 -10.82 -9.23
N GLY A 105 -13.06 -10.56 -10.53
CA GLY A 105 -14.17 -9.83 -11.09
C GLY A 105 -15.50 -10.58 -11.03
N HIS A 106 -15.47 -11.90 -11.25
CA HIS A 106 -16.63 -12.76 -11.08
C HIS A 106 -17.08 -12.87 -9.61
N MET A 107 -16.15 -12.76 -8.65
CA MET A 107 -16.48 -12.84 -7.23
C MET A 107 -17.06 -11.53 -6.68
N PHE A 108 -16.47 -10.38 -7.03
CA PHE A 108 -16.69 -9.13 -6.29
C PHE A 108 -17.07 -7.94 -7.16
N ASP A 109 -16.53 -7.84 -8.37
CA ASP A 109 -16.60 -6.63 -9.19
C ASP A 109 -16.38 -6.94 -10.68
N ALA A 110 -17.46 -6.88 -11.47
CA ALA A 110 -17.42 -7.24 -12.87
C ALA A 110 -16.49 -6.36 -13.74
N GLY A 111 -15.92 -5.26 -13.22
CA GLY A 111 -14.94 -4.44 -13.95
C GLY A 111 -13.76 -5.22 -14.54
N TYR A 112 -13.31 -6.28 -13.87
CA TYR A 112 -12.22 -7.18 -14.29
C TYR A 112 -12.68 -8.45 -15.02
N PHE A 113 -13.98 -8.57 -15.29
CA PHE A 113 -14.60 -9.74 -15.94
C PHE A 113 -15.33 -9.34 -17.24
N TRP A 114 -16.00 -8.19 -17.21
CA TRP A 114 -16.75 -7.61 -18.32
C TRP A 114 -15.81 -7.21 -19.46
N HIS A 115 -15.99 -7.84 -20.63
CA HIS A 115 -15.19 -7.62 -21.85
C HIS A 115 -13.66 -7.66 -21.60
N PHE A 116 -13.20 -8.51 -20.67
CA PHE A 116 -11.79 -8.61 -20.33
C PHE A 116 -10.95 -8.99 -21.55
N ASN A 117 -9.86 -8.25 -21.81
CA ASN A 117 -9.00 -8.35 -22.99
C ASN A 117 -9.63 -7.99 -24.34
N GLU A 118 -10.82 -7.39 -24.39
CA GLU A 118 -11.41 -6.94 -25.66
C GLU A 118 -10.91 -5.57 -26.12
N LEU A 119 -10.37 -4.75 -25.20
CA LEU A 119 -9.70 -3.50 -25.55
C LEU A 119 -8.39 -3.78 -26.31
N TRP A 120 -8.00 -2.87 -27.20
CA TRP A 120 -6.74 -2.99 -27.96
C TRP A 120 -5.49 -3.08 -27.07
N VAL A 121 -5.55 -2.52 -25.85
CA VAL A 121 -4.46 -2.55 -24.86
C VAL A 121 -4.55 -3.76 -23.92
N GLY A 122 -5.62 -4.57 -24.04
CA GLY A 122 -5.92 -5.69 -23.15
C GLY A 122 -6.41 -5.27 -21.76
N GLY A 123 -6.67 -6.26 -20.90
CA GLY A 123 -7.06 -6.09 -19.49
C GLY A 123 -8.53 -5.71 -19.28
N ALA A 124 -8.82 -5.09 -18.14
CA ALA A 124 -10.14 -4.64 -17.72
C ALA A 124 -10.75 -3.66 -18.74
N ALA A 125 -12.01 -3.93 -19.11
CA ALA A 125 -12.80 -3.09 -20.00
C ALA A 125 -14.00 -2.43 -19.29
N GLY A 126 -14.06 -2.54 -17.96
CA GLY A 126 -15.01 -1.80 -17.15
C GLY A 126 -14.98 -0.30 -17.48
N PRO A 127 -16.14 0.39 -17.56
CA PRO A 127 -16.19 1.81 -17.91
C PRO A 127 -15.24 2.63 -17.02
N GLY A 128 -14.30 3.37 -17.63
CA GLY A 128 -13.35 4.22 -16.90
C GLY A 128 -12.21 3.50 -16.17
N GLU A 129 -12.30 2.19 -15.92
CA GLU A 129 -11.30 1.41 -15.17
C GLU A 129 -9.92 1.53 -15.83
N LYS A 130 -9.83 1.20 -17.11
CA LYS A 130 -8.57 1.22 -17.86
C LYS A 130 -7.88 2.60 -17.86
N ALA A 131 -8.67 3.67 -17.98
CA ALA A 131 -8.12 5.03 -17.99
C ALA A 131 -7.59 5.43 -16.60
N MET A 132 -8.30 5.05 -15.54
CA MET A 132 -7.85 5.23 -14.16
C MET A 132 -6.57 4.42 -13.89
N GLU A 133 -6.52 3.16 -14.34
CA GLU A 133 -5.34 2.31 -14.21
C GLU A 133 -4.10 2.97 -14.81
N VAL A 134 -4.16 3.33 -16.10
CA VAL A 134 -3.03 3.97 -16.79
C VAL A 134 -2.65 5.28 -16.13
N GLY A 135 -3.64 6.11 -15.79
CA GLY A 135 -3.41 7.42 -15.19
C GLY A 135 -2.73 7.33 -13.83
N MET A 136 -3.25 6.51 -12.91
CA MET A 136 -2.83 6.53 -11.51
C MET A 136 -1.61 5.64 -11.22
N ILE A 137 -1.35 4.56 -11.97
CA ILE A 137 -0.09 3.80 -11.85
C ILE A 137 1.09 4.71 -12.19
N LEU A 138 1.01 5.39 -13.34
CA LEU A 138 2.10 6.21 -13.87
C LEU A 138 2.32 7.49 -13.07
N THR A 139 1.34 7.88 -12.24
CA THR A 139 1.40 9.10 -11.45
C THR A 139 1.35 8.80 -9.96
N VAL A 140 0.17 8.60 -9.39
CA VAL A 140 -0.06 8.72 -7.94
C VAL A 140 0.56 7.56 -7.15
N PHE A 141 0.40 6.30 -7.58
CA PHE A 141 0.83 5.17 -6.74
C PHE A 141 2.35 5.06 -6.64
N THR A 142 3.08 5.28 -7.73
CA THR A 142 4.55 5.29 -7.72
C THR A 142 5.11 6.45 -6.90
N MET A 143 4.51 7.65 -7.04
CA MET A 143 4.84 8.80 -6.17
C MET A 143 4.56 8.50 -4.69
N ARG A 144 3.45 7.81 -4.38
CA ARG A 144 3.04 7.44 -3.01
C ARG A 144 4.00 6.44 -2.38
N ILE A 145 4.50 5.45 -3.14
CA ILE A 145 5.56 4.53 -2.69
C ILE A 145 6.84 5.32 -2.38
N ALA A 146 7.28 6.20 -3.29
CA ALA A 146 8.48 7.01 -3.10
C ALA A 146 8.37 7.93 -1.87
N ALA A 147 7.21 8.56 -1.69
CA ALA A 147 6.90 9.38 -0.52
C ALA A 147 6.94 8.57 0.78
N GLY A 148 6.35 7.37 0.79
CA GLY A 148 6.39 6.45 1.92
C GLY A 148 7.82 6.03 2.28
N ILE A 149 8.66 5.75 1.28
CA ILE A 149 10.09 5.43 1.50
C ILE A 149 10.82 6.64 2.11
N GLY A 150 10.64 7.85 1.56
CA GLY A 150 11.23 9.07 2.12
C GLY A 150 10.76 9.34 3.55
N PHE A 151 9.47 9.10 3.83
CA PHE A 151 8.89 9.25 5.16
C PHE A 151 9.46 8.25 6.17
N LEU A 152 9.63 6.98 5.77
CA LEU A 152 10.35 6.00 6.58
C LEU A 152 11.81 6.42 6.75
N GLN A 153 12.47 6.99 5.76
CA GLN A 153 13.82 7.54 5.93
C GLN A 153 13.90 8.78 6.84
N MET A 154 12.78 9.19 7.46
CA MET A 154 12.68 10.38 8.30
C MET A 154 13.08 11.66 7.57
N LYS A 155 12.82 11.71 6.25
CA LYS A 155 13.08 12.88 5.41
C LYS A 155 11.89 13.82 5.35
N ARG A 156 12.16 15.12 5.42
CA ARG A 156 11.12 16.16 5.41
C ARG A 156 10.34 16.18 4.10
N TRP A 157 11.03 16.01 2.97
CA TRP A 157 10.37 15.88 1.66
C TRP A 157 9.43 14.67 1.64
N GLY A 158 9.80 13.56 2.29
CA GLY A 158 8.98 12.35 2.37
C GLY A 158 7.68 12.58 3.12
N HIS A 159 7.73 13.30 4.25
CA HIS A 159 6.54 13.74 4.99
C HIS A 159 5.62 14.64 4.12
N GLN A 160 6.19 15.65 3.46
CA GLN A 160 5.43 16.57 2.62
C GLN A 160 4.74 15.84 1.46
N TRP A 161 5.48 14.98 0.75
CA TRP A 161 4.92 14.20 -0.34
C TRP A 161 3.94 13.13 0.13
N MET A 162 4.09 12.59 1.36
CA MET A 162 3.05 11.73 1.93
C MET A 162 1.74 12.47 2.14
N VAL A 163 1.78 13.73 2.60
CA VAL A 163 0.55 14.54 2.72
C VAL A 163 -0.11 14.73 1.36
N VAL A 164 0.67 15.12 0.34
CA VAL A 164 0.16 15.34 -1.03
C VAL A 164 -0.43 14.05 -1.61
N THR A 165 0.32 12.96 -1.56
CA THR A 165 -0.11 11.67 -2.13
C THR A 165 -1.26 11.06 -1.35
N CYS A 166 -1.39 11.32 -0.04
CA CYS A 166 -2.57 10.97 0.72
C CYS A 166 -3.82 11.71 0.23
N TRP A 167 -3.76 13.03 0.03
CA TRP A 167 -4.87 13.77 -0.55
C TRP A 167 -5.23 13.31 -1.98
N MET A 168 -4.22 13.02 -2.81
CA MET A 168 -4.46 12.38 -4.11
C MET A 168 -5.16 11.03 -3.96
N GLY A 169 -4.78 10.23 -2.95
CA GLY A 169 -5.45 8.97 -2.63
C GLY A 169 -6.92 9.15 -2.23
N VAL A 170 -7.27 10.22 -1.51
CA VAL A 170 -8.68 10.55 -1.23
C VAL A 170 -9.44 10.81 -2.53
N VAL A 171 -8.85 11.59 -3.44
CA VAL A 171 -9.46 11.86 -4.75
C VAL A 171 -9.65 10.57 -5.54
N ILE A 172 -8.63 9.71 -5.60
CA ILE A 172 -8.70 8.40 -6.27
C ILE A 172 -9.81 7.55 -5.66
N TRP A 173 -9.87 7.44 -4.33
CA TRP A 173 -10.88 6.63 -3.66
C TRP A 173 -12.29 7.13 -3.99
N VAL A 174 -12.51 8.46 -3.96
CA VAL A 174 -13.79 9.05 -4.36
C VAL A 174 -14.11 8.75 -5.83
N LEU A 175 -13.15 8.92 -6.75
CA LEU A 175 -13.33 8.61 -8.17
C LEU A 175 -13.68 7.13 -8.40
N TYR A 176 -13.02 6.23 -7.68
CA TYR A 176 -13.29 4.80 -7.75
C TYR A 176 -14.70 4.47 -7.24
N VAL A 177 -15.13 5.05 -6.11
CA VAL A 177 -16.50 4.90 -5.60
C VAL A 177 -17.53 5.43 -6.59
N PHE A 178 -17.30 6.58 -7.22
CA PHE A 178 -18.18 7.08 -8.30
C PHE A 178 -18.21 6.11 -9.49
N ASN A 179 -17.06 5.59 -9.91
CA ASN A 179 -16.99 4.62 -11.00
C ASN A 179 -17.82 3.37 -10.70
N MET A 180 -17.67 2.82 -9.49
CA MET A 180 -18.41 1.65 -9.03
C MET A 180 -19.92 1.88 -8.93
N THR A 181 -20.33 3.07 -8.48
CA THR A 181 -21.75 3.38 -8.21
C THR A 181 -22.50 3.88 -9.44
N MET A 182 -21.88 4.66 -10.32
CA MET A 182 -22.51 5.16 -11.55
C MET A 182 -22.76 4.06 -12.57
N PHE A 183 -21.92 3.02 -12.60
CA PHE A 183 -22.04 1.87 -13.49
C PHE A 183 -22.40 0.60 -12.71
N ALA A 184 -23.11 0.73 -11.58
CA ALA A 184 -23.42 -0.39 -10.69
C ALA A 184 -24.18 -1.54 -11.38
N ASP A 185 -24.99 -1.21 -12.39
CA ASP A 185 -25.71 -2.15 -13.25
C ASP A 185 -24.75 -3.07 -14.03
N VAL A 186 -23.61 -2.55 -14.45
CA VAL A 186 -22.55 -3.34 -15.09
C VAL A 186 -21.62 -3.96 -14.04
N ARG A 187 -21.17 -3.19 -13.04
CA ARG A 187 -20.16 -3.60 -12.06
C ARG A 187 -20.61 -4.71 -11.11
N PHE A 188 -21.91 -4.81 -10.84
CA PHE A 188 -22.46 -5.84 -9.94
C PHE A 188 -23.34 -6.88 -10.66
N ALA A 189 -23.45 -6.82 -11.99
CA ALA A 189 -24.18 -7.83 -12.74
C ALA A 189 -23.43 -9.17 -12.74
N GLY A 190 -24.12 -10.24 -12.33
CA GLY A 190 -23.61 -11.61 -12.43
C GLY A 190 -22.47 -11.96 -11.48
N VAL A 191 -22.11 -11.08 -10.54
CA VAL A 191 -21.08 -11.35 -9.52
C VAL A 191 -21.65 -12.11 -8.32
N ILE A 192 -20.82 -12.94 -7.68
CA ILE A 192 -21.26 -13.80 -6.56
C ILE A 192 -21.56 -12.98 -5.29
N PHE A 193 -20.65 -12.07 -4.93
CA PHE A 193 -20.71 -11.25 -3.73
C PHE A 193 -20.63 -9.77 -4.12
N PRO A 194 -21.77 -9.14 -4.50
CA PRO A 194 -21.76 -7.78 -5.07
C PRO A 194 -21.35 -6.73 -4.03
N VAL A 195 -22.28 -5.91 -3.54
CA VAL A 195 -21.95 -4.78 -2.66
C VAL A 195 -21.16 -5.20 -1.41
N ILE A 196 -21.51 -6.34 -0.80
CA ILE A 196 -20.82 -6.84 0.40
C ILE A 196 -19.38 -7.23 0.08
N GLY A 197 -19.17 -7.96 -1.01
CA GLY A 197 -17.84 -8.43 -1.40
C GLY A 197 -16.92 -7.29 -1.80
N TRP A 198 -17.46 -6.31 -2.53
CA TRP A 198 -16.76 -5.07 -2.85
C TRP A 198 -16.31 -4.32 -1.58
N TRP A 199 -17.21 -4.07 -0.62
CA TRP A 199 -16.86 -3.35 0.62
C TRP A 199 -15.88 -4.11 1.53
N LEU A 200 -15.95 -5.44 1.56
CA LEU A 200 -15.00 -6.27 2.33
C LEU A 200 -13.55 -6.04 1.89
N TYR A 201 -13.35 -5.62 0.65
CA TYR A 201 -12.05 -5.31 0.09
C TYR A 201 -11.75 -3.81 0.07
N ASP A 202 -12.71 -3.00 -0.39
CA ASP A 202 -12.54 -1.55 -0.58
C ASP A 202 -12.15 -0.84 0.73
N ILE A 203 -12.62 -1.35 1.87
CA ILE A 203 -12.30 -0.79 3.19
C ILE A 203 -10.81 -0.75 3.49
N PHE A 204 -10.00 -1.61 2.87
CA PHE A 204 -8.54 -1.59 3.06
C PHE A 204 -7.83 -0.45 2.30
N TYR A 205 -8.51 0.20 1.35
CA TYR A 205 -7.99 1.34 0.58
C TYR A 205 -8.26 2.70 1.23
N ILE A 206 -8.86 2.72 2.43
CA ILE A 206 -9.10 3.96 3.18
C ILE A 206 -7.83 4.49 3.87
N THR A 207 -6.65 3.97 3.55
CA THR A 207 -5.38 4.39 4.17
C THR A 207 -5.14 5.91 4.14
N PRO A 208 -5.54 6.69 3.11
CA PRO A 208 -5.46 8.14 3.17
C PRO A 208 -6.19 8.74 4.37
N PHE A 209 -7.39 8.25 4.68
CA PHE A 209 -8.22 8.76 5.78
C PHE A 209 -7.60 8.47 7.15
N LEU A 210 -6.80 7.40 7.26
CA LEU A 210 -6.03 7.08 8.46
C LEU A 210 -4.73 7.88 8.57
N ALA A 211 -4.04 8.08 7.45
CA ALA A 211 -2.74 8.75 7.42
C ALA A 211 -2.83 10.27 7.54
N ILE A 212 -3.82 10.90 6.90
CA ILE A 212 -3.96 12.37 6.87
C ILE A 212 -4.01 12.99 8.28
N PRO A 213 -4.87 12.53 9.21
CA PRO A 213 -4.94 13.12 10.55
C PRO A 213 -3.58 13.06 11.25
N TYR A 214 -2.90 11.91 11.20
CA TYR A 214 -1.58 11.78 11.81
C TYR A 214 -0.57 12.74 11.18
N LEU A 215 -0.49 12.77 9.85
CA LEU A 215 0.51 13.59 9.16
C LEU A 215 0.39 15.08 9.46
N HIS A 216 -0.81 15.57 9.78
CA HIS A 216 -1.05 16.96 10.16
C HIS A 216 -0.78 17.23 11.65
N THR A 217 -0.73 16.19 12.50
CA THR A 217 -0.40 16.33 13.93
C THR A 217 1.08 16.22 14.24
N VAL A 218 1.87 15.57 13.38
CA VAL A 218 3.31 15.38 13.62
C VAL A 218 4.09 16.67 13.40
N ASN A 219 4.97 17.01 14.35
CA ASN A 219 5.91 18.11 14.17
C ASN A 219 6.90 17.77 13.02
N ARG A 220 6.89 18.61 11.98
CA ARG A 220 7.75 18.50 10.79
C ARG A 220 9.24 18.62 11.10
N GLU A 221 9.62 19.19 12.24
CA GLU A 221 11.01 19.36 12.67
C GLU A 221 11.68 18.05 13.12
N ILE A 222 10.88 17.01 13.39
CA ILE A 222 11.40 15.67 13.69
C ILE A 222 12.03 15.03 12.43
N PHE A 223 11.67 15.52 11.24
CA PHE A 223 12.23 15.06 9.98
C PHE A 223 13.46 15.88 9.60
N THR A 224 14.49 15.19 9.12
CA THR A 224 15.72 15.81 8.63
C THR A 224 15.56 16.20 7.16
N ASP A 225 16.27 17.24 6.73
CA ASP A 225 16.38 17.61 5.31
C ASP A 225 17.22 16.57 4.55
#